data_AF-A0A5M7BB55-F1
#
_entry.id   AF-A0A5M7BB55-F1
#
_cell.length_a   1.000
_cell.length_b   1.000
_cell.length_c   1.000
_cell.angle_alpha   90.00
_cell.angle_beta   90.00
_cell.angle_gamma   90.00
#
_symmetry.space_group_name_H-M   'P 1'
#
loop_
_entity.id
_entity.type
_entity.pdbx_description
1 polymer ?
#
loop_
_entity_poly.entity_id
_entity_poly.type
_entity_poly.pdbx_seq_one_letter_code
_entity_poly.pdbx_strand_id
1 'polypeptide(L)'
;MAEIYRRGQCTEVSDPDVYFRAASTGRDSELVQRGDARALCGGCSVRAECLEVALLSEAEAGFCWGVWGGTSARDRRRALKRARRQGVEPAAILDELMAWLRWITDRSIPTQRRHTTDRSSSFDRVVLTDRPRAA
;
A
#
# COMPACT_ATOMS: atom_id res chain seq x y z
N MET A 1 -18.38 -0.17 19.28
CA MET A 1 -18.27 0.88 18.25
C MET A 1 -17.65 2.18 18.75
N ALA A 2 -18.11 2.80 19.85
CA ALA A 2 -17.65 4.15 20.27
C ALA A 2 -16.20 4.25 20.80
N GLU A 3 -15.57 3.15 21.21
CA GLU A 3 -14.24 3.21 21.82
C GLU A 3 -13.09 3.28 20.81
N ILE A 4 -13.21 2.58 19.69
CA ILE A 4 -12.23 2.60 18.59
C ILE A 4 -12.03 4.03 18.07
N TYR A 5 -13.14 4.76 17.91
CA TYR A 5 -13.12 6.16 17.44
C TYR A 5 -12.54 7.15 18.45
N ARG A 6 -12.48 6.81 19.74
CA ARG A 6 -11.89 7.67 20.78
C ARG A 6 -10.41 7.40 21.03
N ARG A 7 -9.93 6.20 20.68
CA ARG A 7 -8.56 5.74 20.93
C ARG A 7 -7.68 5.74 19.68
N GLY A 8 -8.23 6.10 18.54
CA GLY A 8 -7.48 6.21 17.29
C GLY A 8 -6.56 7.43 17.31
N GLN A 9 -5.31 7.29 16.87
CA GLN A 9 -4.38 8.43 16.73
C GLN A 9 -4.90 9.53 15.79
N CYS A 10 -5.86 9.20 14.92
CA CYS A 10 -6.56 10.16 14.06
C CYS A 10 -7.39 11.20 14.83
N THR A 11 -7.62 11.06 16.14
CA THR A 11 -8.27 12.10 16.95
C THR A 11 -7.31 13.17 17.44
N GLU A 12 -6.00 12.93 17.37
CA GLU A 12 -4.96 13.84 17.88
C GLU A 12 -4.39 14.76 16.79
N VAL A 13 -4.78 14.55 15.52
CA VAL A 13 -4.30 15.36 14.39
C VAL A 13 -5.10 16.66 14.26
N SER A 14 -4.42 17.74 13.87
CA SER A 14 -5.02 19.07 13.74
C SER A 14 -5.99 19.21 12.57
N ASP A 15 -5.82 18.40 11.52
CA ASP A 15 -6.67 18.39 10.33
C ASP A 15 -7.02 16.95 9.93
N PRO A 16 -8.17 16.42 10.41
CA PRO A 16 -8.64 15.08 10.04
C PRO A 16 -8.95 14.95 8.55
N ASP A 17 -9.34 16.04 7.88
CA ASP A 17 -9.79 15.98 6.49
C ASP A 17 -8.68 15.47 5.60
N VAL A 18 -7.40 15.75 5.88
CA VAL A 18 -6.24 15.20 5.16
C VAL A 18 -6.31 13.68 4.95
N TYR A 19 -6.80 12.93 5.94
CA TYR A 19 -6.88 11.47 5.95
C TYR A 19 -8.25 10.94 5.50
N PHE A 20 -9.27 11.77 5.70
CA PHE A 20 -10.68 11.48 5.47
C PHE A 20 -11.21 12.15 4.18
N ARG A 21 -10.34 12.51 3.23
CA ARG A 21 -10.80 13.04 1.93
C ARG A 21 -11.50 11.94 1.14
N ALA A 22 -12.57 12.32 0.42
CA ALA A 22 -13.04 11.52 -0.71
C ALA A 22 -11.85 11.29 -1.66
N ALA A 23 -11.68 10.04 -2.13
CA ALA A 23 -10.60 9.72 -3.04
C ALA A 23 -10.72 10.60 -4.31
N SER A 24 -9.77 11.52 -4.51
CA SER A 24 -9.65 12.23 -5.79
C SER A 24 -9.28 11.23 -6.87
N THR A 25 -9.77 11.43 -8.09
CA THR A 25 -9.53 10.51 -9.21
C THR A 25 -8.06 10.55 -9.65
N GLY A 26 -7.38 9.40 -9.64
CA GLY A 26 -5.98 9.30 -10.10
C GLY A 26 -5.18 8.18 -9.44
N ARG A 27 -3.98 7.90 -9.96
CA ARG A 27 -3.00 7.02 -9.30
C ARG A 27 -2.24 7.76 -8.19
N ASP A 28 -2.01 9.05 -8.38
CA ASP A 28 -1.23 9.87 -7.44
C ASP A 28 -1.98 10.08 -6.13
N SER A 29 -3.30 10.26 -6.19
CA SER A 29 -4.15 10.35 -5.00
C SER A 29 -4.17 9.07 -4.17
N GLU A 30 -4.11 7.90 -4.81
CA GLU A 30 -4.06 6.60 -4.14
C GLU A 30 -2.73 6.39 -3.40
N LEU A 31 -1.61 6.79 -4.01
CA LEU A 31 -0.30 6.72 -3.39
C LEU A 31 -0.21 7.67 -2.18
N VAL A 32 -0.74 8.89 -2.31
CA VAL A 32 -0.82 9.85 -1.20
C VAL A 32 -1.66 9.30 -0.06
N GLN A 33 -2.87 8.80 -0.31
CA GLN A 33 -3.71 8.22 0.75
C GLN A 33 -3.05 7.03 1.45
N ARG A 34 -2.33 6.17 0.72
CA ARG A 34 -1.57 5.07 1.33
C ARG A 34 -0.38 5.56 2.15
N GLY A 35 0.30 6.62 1.72
CA GLY A 35 1.36 7.28 2.46
C GLY A 35 0.85 7.87 3.78
N ASP A 36 -0.24 8.63 3.70
CA ASP A 36 -0.93 9.22 4.84
C ASP A 36 -1.42 8.13 5.82
N ALA A 37 -1.98 7.05 5.30
CA ALA A 37 -2.40 5.89 6.09
C ALA A 37 -1.25 5.20 6.81
N ARG A 38 -0.10 5.04 6.15
CA ARG A 38 1.10 4.48 6.78
C ARG A 38 1.63 5.39 7.89
N ALA A 39 1.64 6.70 7.65
CA ALA A 39 2.14 7.68 8.62
C ALA A 39 1.26 7.73 9.87
N LEU A 40 -0.06 7.74 9.71
CA LEU A 40 -1.00 7.88 10.81
C LEU A 40 -1.30 6.55 11.54
N CYS A 41 -1.52 5.47 10.79
CA CYS A 41 -1.98 4.22 11.40
C CYS A 41 -0.84 3.28 11.82
N GLY A 42 0.41 3.57 11.42
CA GLY A 42 1.55 2.66 11.62
C GLY A 42 1.83 2.31 13.09
N GLY A 43 1.59 3.24 14.02
CA GLY A 43 1.74 3.06 15.47
C GLY A 43 0.44 3.06 16.25
N CYS A 44 -0.71 3.06 15.57
CA CYS A 44 -2.01 3.19 16.22
C CYS A 44 -2.39 1.89 16.93
N SER A 45 -2.75 1.99 18.22
CA SER A 45 -3.07 0.82 19.06
C SER A 45 -4.34 0.08 18.64
N VAL A 46 -5.29 0.78 18.02
CA VAL A 46 -6.59 0.24 17.59
C VAL A 46 -6.65 -0.08 16.09
N ARG A 47 -5.49 -0.29 15.46
CA ARG A 47 -5.37 -0.43 14.00
C ARG A 47 -6.16 -1.63 13.47
N ALA A 48 -6.10 -2.77 14.15
CA ALA A 48 -6.76 -4.00 13.72
C ALA A 48 -8.28 -3.87 13.82
N GLU A 49 -8.76 -3.38 14.96
CA GLU A 49 -10.17 -3.18 15.27
C GLU A 49 -10.77 -2.10 14.34
N CYS A 50 -10.02 -1.04 14.05
CA CYS A 50 -10.42 -0.01 13.09
C CYS A 50 -10.57 -0.59 11.67
N LEU A 51 -9.65 -1.47 11.24
CA LEU A 51 -9.72 -2.10 9.94
C LEU A 51 -10.89 -3.09 9.83
N GLU A 52 -11.14 -3.87 10.88
CA GLU A 52 -12.26 -4.80 10.96
C GLU A 52 -13.61 -4.08 10.78
N VAL A 53 -13.82 -2.99 11.52
CA VAL A 53 -15.02 -2.16 11.39
C VAL A 53 -15.19 -1.64 9.98
N ALA A 54 -14.10 -1.19 9.34
CA ALA A 54 -14.14 -0.69 7.98
C ALA A 54 -14.51 -1.77 6.95
N LEU A 55 -13.96 -2.98 7.11
CA LEU A 55 -14.25 -4.11 6.22
C LEU A 55 -15.71 -4.57 6.34
N LEU A 56 -16.23 -4.67 7.58
CA LEU A 56 -17.63 -5.01 7.83
C LEU A 56 -18.56 -3.95 7.24
N SER A 57 -18.29 -2.68 7.54
CA SER A 57 -19.09 -1.54 7.05
C SER A 57 -19.09 -1.46 5.52
N GLU A 58 -17.96 -1.72 4.87
CA GLU A 58 -17.86 -1.72 3.40
C GLU A 58 -18.49 -2.97 2.76
N ALA A 59 -18.44 -4.12 3.45
CA ALA A 59 -19.08 -5.34 2.99
C ALA A 59 -20.61 -5.26 3.04
N GLU A 60 -21.15 -4.71 4.13
CA GLU A 60 -22.59 -4.59 4.39
C GLU A 60 -23.20 -3.40 3.66
N ALA A 61 -22.64 -2.21 3.86
CA ALA A 61 -23.28 -0.95 3.50
C ALA A 61 -22.66 -0.28 2.26
N GLY A 62 -21.45 -0.70 1.86
CA GLY A 62 -20.80 -0.24 0.63
C GLY A 62 -20.26 1.19 0.65
N PHE A 63 -20.26 1.88 1.81
CA PHE A 63 -19.93 3.32 1.90
C PHE A 63 -18.74 3.69 2.79
N CYS A 64 -17.77 2.81 3.02
CA CYS A 64 -16.56 3.18 3.77
C CYS A 64 -15.53 3.90 2.90
N TRP A 65 -15.48 5.25 2.95
CA TRP A 65 -14.51 6.06 2.21
C TRP A 65 -13.28 6.43 3.08
N GLY A 66 -12.19 6.88 2.46
CA GLY A 66 -10.99 7.37 3.17
C GLY A 66 -10.11 6.28 3.80
N VAL A 67 -9.21 6.72 4.68
CA VAL A 67 -8.21 5.88 5.37
C VAL A 67 -8.80 5.23 6.63
N TRP A 68 -8.66 3.91 6.75
CA TRP A 68 -9.07 3.14 7.94
C TRP A 68 -8.07 2.03 8.22
N GLY A 69 -7.59 1.94 9.47
CA GLY A 69 -6.67 0.88 9.91
C GLY A 69 -5.39 0.74 9.07
N GLY A 70 -4.97 1.80 8.37
CA GLY A 70 -3.82 1.80 7.46
C GLY A 70 -4.14 1.42 6.01
N THR A 71 -5.42 1.31 5.63
CA THR A 71 -5.88 0.99 4.27
C THR A 71 -6.70 2.12 3.67
N SER A 72 -6.63 2.32 2.35
CA SER A 72 -7.58 3.17 1.62
C SER A 72 -8.87 2.42 1.29
N ALA A 73 -9.96 3.13 1.00
CA ALA A 73 -11.21 2.55 0.50
C ALA A 73 -11.01 1.67 -0.74
N ARG A 74 -10.08 2.05 -1.63
CA ARG A 74 -9.78 1.26 -2.82
C ARG A 74 -9.08 -0.06 -2.48
N ASP A 75 -8.24 -0.07 -1.44
CA ASP A 75 -7.55 -1.28 -0.97
C ASP A 75 -8.55 -2.29 -0.41
N ARG A 76 -9.43 -1.82 0.46
CA ARG A 76 -10.52 -2.62 1.04
C ARG A 76 -11.45 -3.15 -0.05
N ARG A 77 -11.91 -2.30 -0.97
CA ARG A 77 -12.76 -2.72 -2.09
C ARG A 77 -12.11 -3.79 -2.98
N ARG A 78 -10.81 -3.66 -3.26
CA ARG A 78 -10.07 -4.68 -4.03
C ARG A 78 -9.96 -5.98 -3.26
N ALA A 79 -9.69 -5.93 -1.96
CA ALA A 79 -9.60 -7.11 -1.11
C ALA A 79 -10.97 -7.82 -1.01
N LEU A 80 -12.04 -7.09 -0.69
CA LEU A 80 -13.41 -7.60 -0.64
C LEU A 80 -13.85 -8.20 -1.97
N LYS A 81 -13.52 -7.56 -3.11
CA LYS A 81 -13.83 -8.11 -4.44
C LYS A 81 -13.09 -9.43 -4.71
N ARG A 82 -11.85 -9.59 -4.24
CA ARG A 82 -11.11 -10.85 -4.37
C ARG A 82 -11.70 -11.93 -3.47
N ALA A 83 -11.98 -11.60 -2.21
CA ALA A 83 -12.58 -12.54 -1.26
C ALA A 83 -13.95 -13.05 -1.72
N ARG A 84 -14.82 -12.16 -2.24
CA ARG A 84 -16.10 -12.55 -2.85
C ARG A 84 -15.95 -13.52 -4.02
N ARG A 85 -14.87 -13.42 -4.81
CA ARG A 85 -14.58 -14.36 -5.90
C ARG A 85 -14.06 -15.71 -5.41
N GLN A 86 -13.49 -15.75 -4.21
CA GLN A 86 -12.87 -16.93 -3.61
C GLN A 86 -13.79 -17.60 -2.57
N GLY A 87 -14.96 -17.03 -2.26
CA GLY A 87 -15.85 -17.52 -1.21
C GLY A 87 -15.27 -17.34 0.20
N VAL A 88 -14.43 -16.32 0.39
CA VAL A 88 -13.74 -16.04 1.66
C VAL A 88 -14.52 -14.99 2.45
N GLU A 89 -14.72 -15.25 3.74
CA GLU A 89 -15.41 -14.34 4.66
C GLU A 89 -14.59 -13.05 4.91
N PRO A 90 -15.26 -11.88 5.10
CA PRO A 90 -14.59 -10.60 5.33
C PRO A 90 -13.59 -10.61 6.50
N ALA A 91 -13.87 -11.39 7.55
CA ALA A 91 -12.98 -11.53 8.70
C ALA A 91 -11.62 -12.15 8.33
N ALA A 92 -11.57 -13.09 7.39
CA ALA A 92 -10.31 -13.70 6.94
C ALA A 92 -9.45 -12.72 6.11
N ILE A 93 -10.09 -11.68 5.52
CA ILE A 93 -9.39 -10.60 4.82
C ILE A 93 -8.62 -9.71 5.79
N LEU A 94 -9.08 -9.62 7.05
CA LEU A 94 -8.44 -8.79 8.08
C LEU A 94 -6.98 -9.24 8.28
N ASP A 95 -6.76 -10.54 8.45
CA ASP A 95 -5.43 -11.10 8.67
C ASP A 95 -4.52 -10.89 7.45
N GLU A 96 -5.04 -11.12 6.24
CA GLU A 96 -4.29 -10.86 5.00
C GLU A 96 -3.89 -9.39 4.86
N LEU A 97 -4.83 -8.48 5.12
CA LEU A 97 -4.57 -7.05 5.05
C LEU A 97 -3.62 -6.61 6.15
N MET A 98 -3.74 -7.13 7.37
CA MET A 98 -2.84 -6.84 8.48
C MET A 98 -1.42 -7.36 8.21
N ALA A 99 -1.28 -8.52 7.58
CA ALA A 99 0.02 -9.05 7.15
C ALA A 99 0.65 -8.16 6.06
N TRP A 100 -0.12 -7.79 5.03
CA TRP A 100 0.33 -6.85 4.00
C TRP A 100 0.72 -5.50 4.60
N LEU A 101 -0.07 -5.05 5.56
CA LEU A 101 0.13 -3.81 6.30
C LEU A 101 1.43 -3.82 7.11
N ARG A 102 1.72 -4.92 7.82
CA ARG A 102 3.00 -5.10 8.51
C ARG A 102 4.16 -5.08 7.52
N TRP A 103 4.04 -5.76 6.39
CA TRP A 103 5.06 -5.73 5.34
C TRP A 103 5.31 -4.32 4.79
N ILE A 104 4.28 -3.56 4.43
CA ILE A 104 4.50 -2.19 3.91
C ILE A 104 4.93 -1.20 4.98
N THR A 105 4.55 -1.42 6.25
CA THR A 105 4.85 -0.47 7.34
C THR A 105 6.18 -0.74 8.01
N ASP A 106 6.65 -1.99 7.99
CA ASP A 106 7.97 -2.37 8.44
C ASP A 106 9.03 -1.62 7.63
N ARG A 107 9.68 -0.66 8.29
CA ARG A 107 10.77 0.16 7.73
C ARG A 107 12.04 -0.69 7.46
N SER A 108 12.03 -1.96 7.82
CA SER A 108 13.15 -2.91 7.68
C SER A 108 13.28 -3.52 6.27
N ILE A 109 12.30 -3.33 5.37
CA ILE A 109 12.43 -3.77 3.98
C ILE A 109 13.40 -2.82 3.27
N PRO A 110 14.57 -3.29 2.80
CA PRO A 110 15.48 -2.45 2.04
C PRO A 110 14.72 -1.95 0.82
N THR A 111 14.67 -0.63 0.63
CA THR A 111 14.30 -0.06 -0.66
C THR A 111 15.14 -0.82 -1.69
N GLN A 112 14.49 -1.49 -2.65
CA GLN A 112 15.23 -2.11 -3.75
C GLN A 112 16.14 -1.01 -4.31
N ARG A 113 17.44 -1.12 -4.02
CA ARG A 113 18.47 -0.44 -4.80
C ARG A 113 18.11 -0.82 -6.22
N ARG A 114 17.68 0.16 -6.99
CA ARG A 114 17.71 0.05 -8.44
C ARG A 114 19.17 -0.24 -8.76
N HIS A 115 19.50 -1.51 -8.92
CA HIS A 115 20.64 -1.89 -9.72
C HIS A 115 20.28 -1.39 -11.11
N THR A 116 20.69 -0.15 -11.41
CA THR A 116 21.00 0.22 -12.77
C THR A 116 22.15 -0.73 -13.12
N THR A 117 21.80 -1.88 -13.70
CA THR A 117 22.77 -2.71 -14.38
C THR A 117 23.40 -1.79 -15.40
N ASP A 118 24.65 -1.45 -15.13
CA ASP A 118 25.64 -1.01 -16.08
C ASP A 118 25.37 -1.74 -17.41
N ARG A 119 24.77 -1.01 -18.35
CA ARG A 119 24.56 -1.50 -19.71
C ARG A 119 25.79 -1.12 -20.52
N SER A 120 26.93 -1.62 -20.07
CA SER A 120 28.07 -1.89 -20.93
C SER A 120 27.67 -2.98 -21.91
N SER A 121 27.01 -2.59 -23.00
CA SER A 121 26.85 -3.39 -24.21
C SER A 121 26.62 -2.41 -25.35
N SER A 122 27.70 -2.03 -26.03
CA SER A 122 28.18 -2.74 -27.21
C SER A 122 27.40 -2.32 -28.44
N PHE A 123 27.70 -1.12 -28.94
CA PHE A 123 27.53 -0.75 -30.34
C PHE A 123 28.68 0.19 -30.68
N ASP A 124 29.74 -0.34 -31.31
CA ASP A 124 30.04 0.03 -32.68
C ASP A 124 31.23 -0.75 -33.29
N ARG A 125 30.92 -1.31 -34.46
CA ARG A 125 31.73 -1.54 -35.66
C ARG A 125 32.96 -2.46 -35.61
N VAL A 126 32.76 -3.59 -36.28
CA VAL A 126 33.73 -4.36 -37.08
C VAL A 126 34.59 -3.44 -37.95
N VAL A 127 35.91 -3.57 -37.84
CA VAL A 127 36.84 -3.42 -38.97
C VAL A 127 37.85 -4.57 -38.90
N LEU A 128 37.75 -5.45 -39.89
CA LEU A 128 38.74 -6.44 -40.25
C LEU A 128 39.94 -5.72 -40.89
N THR A 129 41.17 -5.99 -40.45
CA THR A 129 42.32 -6.21 -41.34
C THR A 129 43.47 -6.94 -40.61
N ASP A 130 44.20 -7.70 -41.40
CA ASP A 130 45.12 -8.80 -41.11
C ASP A 130 46.32 -8.54 -40.17
N ARG A 131 46.75 -9.62 -39.51
CA ARG A 131 48.15 -9.92 -39.16
C ARG A 131 48.51 -11.24 -39.87
N PRO A 132 49.75 -11.51 -40.31
CA PRO A 132 51.01 -11.29 -39.55
C PRO A 132 52.18 -10.81 -40.47
N ARG A 133 53.43 -10.55 -40.02
CA ARG A 133 54.44 -11.57 -39.66
C ARG A 133 55.79 -10.91 -39.33
N ALA A 134 56.48 -11.56 -38.39
CA ALA A 134 57.90 -11.52 -37.99
C ALA A 134 58.93 -10.71 -38.81
N ALA A 135 59.80 -9.98 -38.11
CA ALA A 135 61.20 -10.37 -37.82
C ALA A 135 61.76 -9.44 -36.73
#